data_AF-A0A926MXK6-F1
#
_entry.id   AF-A0A926MXK6-F1
#
_cell.length_a   1.000
_cell.length_b   1.000
_cell.length_c   1.000
_cell.angle_alpha   90.00
_cell.angle_beta   90.00
_cell.angle_gamma   90.00
#
_symmetry.space_group_name_H-M   'P 1'
#
loop_
_entity.id
_entity.type
_entity.pdbx_description
1 polymer ?
#
loop_
_entity_poly.entity_id
_entity_poly.type
_entity_poly.pdbx_seq_one_letter_code
_entity_poly.pdbx_strand_id
1 'polypeptide(L)'
;MNNKRNFIKLFGLSLLTYVIAPYKFAFSEVKKIINKNLTKKQKEIMFNGGTERPFTSKLLKEDRKGFYHCANCGAKLFSSEAKFDSGTGWPSFSEALPGAFKTKIDYSFGMRRMEYHCANCGVHHGHVFLDGPTATGKRFCSNGLCLLFVPET
;
A
#
# COMPACT_ATOMS: atom_id res chain seq x y z
N MET A 1 30.53 59.07 -9.96
CA MET A 1 30.26 58.49 -8.62
C MET A 1 29.01 57.61 -8.76
N ASN A 2 29.18 56.28 -8.88
CA ASN A 2 28.85 55.27 -7.85
C ASN A 2 27.43 55.42 -7.28
N ASN A 3 26.55 54.42 -7.18
CA ASN A 3 26.81 53.00 -7.00
C ASN A 3 25.53 52.17 -7.16
N LYS A 4 25.75 50.91 -7.51
CA LYS A 4 24.83 49.77 -7.62
C LYS A 4 23.79 49.67 -6.50
N ARG A 5 22.53 49.39 -6.85
CA ARG A 5 21.47 48.70 -6.07
C ARG A 5 20.15 48.79 -6.84
N ASN A 6 19.72 47.78 -7.59
CA ASN A 6 18.95 46.67 -7.04
C ASN A 6 18.93 45.52 -8.05
N PHE A 7 19.86 44.58 -7.92
CA PHE A 7 19.89 43.33 -8.69
C PHE A 7 19.86 42.12 -7.75
N ILE A 8 19.02 42.16 -6.70
CA ILE A 8 18.88 41.05 -5.75
C ILE A 8 17.41 40.92 -5.32
N LYS A 9 16.55 40.43 -6.22
CA LYS A 9 15.25 39.82 -5.86
C LYS A 9 14.90 38.63 -6.76
N LEU A 10 15.89 37.79 -7.11
CA LEU A 10 15.63 36.60 -7.93
C LEU A 10 16.44 35.35 -7.57
N PHE A 11 17.02 35.27 -6.37
CA PHE A 11 17.79 34.10 -5.93
C PHE A 11 17.26 33.41 -4.66
N GLY A 12 16.10 33.80 -4.15
CA GLY A 12 15.57 33.27 -2.87
C GLY A 12 14.73 31.98 -2.97
N LEU A 13 14.23 31.60 -4.15
CA LEU A 13 13.28 30.48 -4.28
C LEU A 13 13.90 29.18 -4.84
N SER A 14 15.17 29.18 -5.23
CA SER A 14 15.78 28.07 -5.99
C SER A 14 16.50 27.04 -5.12
N LEU A 15 16.95 27.36 -3.91
CA LEU A 15 17.82 26.44 -3.15
C LEU A 15 17.03 25.41 -2.35
N LEU A 16 15.84 25.77 -1.84
CA LEU A 16 15.02 24.85 -1.04
C LEU A 16 14.43 23.71 -1.87
N THR A 17 14.09 23.95 -3.14
CA THR A 17 13.55 22.93 -4.05
C THR A 17 14.60 21.86 -4.39
N TYR A 18 15.86 22.26 -4.55
CA TYR A 18 16.97 21.35 -4.87
C TYR A 18 17.36 20.42 -3.71
N VAL A 19 17.08 20.78 -2.45
CA VAL A 19 17.37 19.93 -1.29
C VAL A 19 16.21 18.98 -0.98
N ILE A 20 14.97 19.40 -1.21
CA ILE A 20 13.77 18.60 -0.88
C ILE A 20 13.45 17.56 -1.98
N ALA A 21 13.68 17.88 -3.25
CA ALA A 21 13.44 16.98 -4.37
C ALA A 21 14.24 15.65 -4.30
N PRO A 22 15.57 15.64 -4.07
CA PRO A 22 16.34 14.39 -3.98
C PRO A 22 15.90 13.54 -2.78
N TYR A 23 15.43 14.16 -1.69
CA TYR A 23 14.94 13.43 -0.52
C TYR A 23 13.65 12.66 -0.83
N LYS A 24 12.65 13.30 -1.46
CA LYS A 24 11.41 12.58 -1.87
C LYS A 24 11.68 11.46 -2.87
N PHE A 25 12.66 11.65 -3.75
CA PHE A 25 13.03 10.64 -4.74
C PHE A 25 13.77 9.45 -4.12
N ALA A 26 14.64 9.70 -3.12
CA ALA A 26 15.41 8.65 -2.43
C ALA A 26 14.56 7.69 -1.60
N PHE A 27 13.37 8.11 -1.14
CA PHE A 27 12.48 7.29 -0.29
C PHE A 27 11.24 6.76 -1.03
N SER A 28 11.13 6.97 -2.34
CA SER A 28 10.05 6.35 -3.13
C SER A 28 10.32 4.86 -3.28
N GLU A 29 9.50 4.02 -2.65
CA GLU A 29 9.53 2.57 -2.83
C GLU A 29 9.32 2.22 -4.32
N VAL A 30 10.33 1.63 -4.96
CA VAL A 30 10.26 1.28 -6.38
C VAL A 30 9.28 0.14 -6.58
N LYS A 31 8.15 0.43 -7.24
CA LYS A 31 7.15 -0.57 -7.63
C LYS A 31 7.65 -1.36 -8.84
N LYS A 32 7.68 -2.69 -8.73
CA LYS A 32 8.13 -3.59 -9.80
C LYS A 32 6.93 -4.32 -10.40
N ILE A 33 6.73 -4.24 -11.71
CA ILE A 33 5.78 -5.10 -12.41
C ILE A 33 6.46 -6.44 -12.65
N ILE A 34 6.01 -7.48 -11.94
CA ILE A 34 6.57 -8.84 -12.07
C ILE A 34 5.58 -9.70 -12.87
N ASN A 35 4.31 -9.72 -12.47
CA ASN A 35 3.25 -10.34 -13.26
C ASN A 35 2.79 -9.38 -14.36
N LYS A 36 3.12 -9.69 -15.62
CA LYS A 36 2.72 -8.87 -16.78
C LYS A 36 1.23 -9.00 -17.13
N ASN A 37 0.59 -10.08 -16.68
CA ASN A 37 -0.80 -10.43 -16.98
C ASN A 37 -1.81 -9.82 -16.00
N LEU A 38 -1.39 -8.87 -15.15
CA LEU A 38 -2.31 -8.13 -14.28
C LEU A 38 -3.37 -7.40 -15.12
N THR A 39 -4.62 -7.53 -14.69
CA THR A 39 -5.74 -6.80 -15.28
C THR A 39 -5.55 -5.28 -15.13
N LYS A 40 -6.26 -4.49 -15.94
CA LYS A 40 -6.24 -3.03 -15.82
C LYS A 40 -6.61 -2.57 -14.40
N LYS A 41 -7.61 -3.19 -13.77
CA LYS A 41 -8.05 -2.84 -12.42
C LYS A 41 -7.01 -3.22 -11.36
N GLN A 42 -6.35 -4.37 -11.49
CA GLN A 42 -5.23 -4.72 -10.61
C GLN A 42 -4.09 -3.73 -10.74
N LYS A 43 -3.71 -3.34 -11.97
CA LYS A 43 -2.68 -2.33 -12.19
C LYS A 43 -3.03 -1.00 -11.53
N GLU A 44 -4.27 -0.55 -11.68
CA GLU A 44 -4.75 0.68 -11.06
C GLU A 44 -4.65 0.65 -9.52
N ILE A 45 -5.08 -0.45 -8.90
CA ILE A 45 -4.99 -0.60 -7.44
C ILE A 45 -3.53 -0.67 -6.99
N MET A 46 -2.76 -1.62 -7.54
CA MET A 46 -1.40 -1.94 -7.10
C MET A 46 -0.38 -0.82 -7.35
N PHE A 47 -0.48 -0.13 -8.49
CA PHE A 47 0.52 0.83 -8.93
C PHE A 47 0.08 2.27 -8.73
N ASN A 48 -1.22 2.56 -8.84
CA ASN A 48 -1.74 3.92 -8.70
C ASN A 48 -2.45 4.17 -7.36
N GLY A 49 -2.44 3.19 -6.44
CA GLY A 49 -3.04 3.36 -5.11
C GLY A 49 -4.57 3.40 -5.14
N GLY A 50 -5.18 2.86 -6.20
CA GLY A 50 -6.63 2.74 -6.28
C GLY A 50 -7.20 1.77 -5.25
N THR A 51 -8.53 1.74 -5.14
CA THR A 51 -9.25 0.81 -4.27
C THR A 51 -10.36 0.10 -5.07
N GLU A 52 -10.55 -1.19 -4.85
CA GLU A 52 -11.73 -1.92 -5.35
C GLU A 52 -12.99 -1.51 -4.57
N ARG A 53 -14.17 -1.69 -5.17
CA ARG A 53 -15.43 -1.40 -4.47
C ARG A 53 -15.64 -2.41 -3.34
N PRO A 54 -16.21 -2.00 -2.19
CA PRO A 54 -16.56 -2.94 -1.13
C PRO A 54 -17.52 -4.00 -1.66
N PHE A 55 -17.48 -5.18 -1.06
CA PHE A 55 -18.33 -6.34 -1.36
C PHE A 55 -18.13 -6.98 -2.75
N THR A 56 -17.06 -6.62 -3.48
CA THR A 56 -16.82 -7.14 -4.84
C THR A 56 -15.81 -8.29 -4.93
N SER A 57 -14.95 -8.47 -3.92
CA SER A 57 -13.94 -9.51 -3.94
C SER A 57 -14.53 -10.90 -3.70
N LYS A 58 -14.13 -11.87 -4.53
CA LYS A 58 -14.44 -13.29 -4.32
C LYS A 58 -13.82 -13.85 -3.03
N LEU A 59 -12.76 -13.21 -2.53
CA LEU A 59 -12.04 -13.64 -1.33
C LEU A 59 -12.70 -13.19 -0.02
N LEU A 60 -13.84 -12.49 -0.07
CA LEU A 60 -14.57 -12.10 1.14
C LEU A 60 -15.01 -13.30 1.95
N LYS A 61 -15.59 -14.30 1.27
CA LYS A 61 -16.11 -15.53 1.87
C LYS A 61 -15.14 -16.71 1.76
N GLU A 62 -13.89 -16.48 1.38
CA GLU A 62 -12.87 -17.52 1.38
C GLU A 62 -12.54 -17.91 2.83
N ASP A 63 -12.80 -19.16 3.18
CA ASP A 63 -12.68 -19.74 4.52
C ASP A 63 -11.81 -21.01 4.54
N ARG A 64 -11.35 -21.48 3.37
CA ARG A 64 -10.45 -22.63 3.28
C ARG A 64 -9.13 -22.32 3.97
N LYS A 65 -8.49 -23.38 4.48
CA LYS A 65 -7.13 -23.31 5.00
C LYS A 65 -6.14 -23.07 3.87
N GLY A 66 -5.19 -22.17 4.08
CA GLY A 66 -4.23 -21.78 3.06
C GLY A 66 -3.59 -20.43 3.32
N PHE A 67 -3.02 -19.86 2.25
CA PHE A 67 -2.29 -18.60 2.33
C PHE A 67 -2.70 -17.65 1.21
N TYR A 68 -2.63 -16.36 1.52
CA TYR A 68 -2.82 -15.29 0.55
C TYR A 68 -1.47 -14.79 0.09
N HIS A 69 -1.30 -14.74 -1.22
CA HIS A 69 -0.09 -14.34 -1.92
C HIS A 69 -0.31 -13.03 -2.66
N CYS A 70 0.76 -12.28 -2.91
CA CYS A 70 0.73 -11.09 -3.74
C CYS A 70 0.40 -11.48 -5.19
N ALA A 71 -0.69 -10.97 -5.76
CA ALA A 71 -1.06 -11.28 -7.15
C ALA A 71 -0.05 -10.75 -8.19
N ASN A 72 0.84 -9.81 -7.81
CA ASN A 72 1.92 -9.32 -8.67
C ASN A 72 3.18 -10.19 -8.60
N CYS A 73 3.66 -10.55 -7.40
CA CYS A 73 4.99 -11.17 -7.25
C CYS A 73 4.99 -12.56 -6.62
N GLY A 74 3.83 -13.08 -6.21
CA GLY A 74 3.70 -14.40 -5.59
C GLY A 74 4.19 -14.48 -4.14
N ALA A 75 4.73 -13.41 -3.55
CA ALA A 75 5.15 -13.41 -2.15
C ALA A 75 4.01 -13.81 -1.20
N LYS A 76 4.31 -14.65 -0.21
CA LYS A 76 3.37 -15.09 0.83
C LYS A 76 3.09 -13.93 1.80
N LEU A 77 1.82 -13.59 2.03
CA LEU A 77 1.45 -12.36 2.75
C LEU A 77 0.65 -12.60 4.03
N PHE A 78 -0.38 -13.44 3.96
CA PHE A 78 -1.29 -13.70 5.07
C PHE A 78 -1.56 -15.20 5.20
N SER A 79 -1.73 -15.68 6.43
CA SER A 79 -2.35 -16.98 6.72
C SER A 79 -3.87 -16.83 6.68
N SER A 80 -4.59 -17.88 6.24
CA SER A 80 -6.04 -17.96 6.40
C SER A 80 -6.49 -17.84 7.85
N GLU A 81 -5.64 -18.21 8.81
CA GLU A 81 -5.95 -18.15 10.24
C GLU A 81 -6.03 -16.73 10.79
N ALA A 82 -5.34 -15.80 10.15
CA ALA A 82 -5.43 -14.39 10.49
C ALA A 82 -6.67 -13.71 9.88
N LYS A 83 -7.38 -14.37 8.95
CA LYS A 83 -8.53 -13.78 8.28
C LYS A 83 -9.74 -13.77 9.19
N PHE A 84 -10.49 -12.67 9.17
CA PHE A 84 -11.75 -12.55 9.90
C PHE A 84 -12.76 -11.70 9.11
N ASP A 85 -14.05 -11.85 9.44
CA ASP A 85 -15.09 -10.97 8.91
C ASP A 85 -15.13 -9.67 9.70
N SER A 86 -14.86 -8.57 9.01
CA SER A 86 -14.87 -7.22 9.58
C SER A 86 -16.15 -6.45 9.28
N GLY A 87 -17.02 -6.96 8.41
CA GLY A 87 -18.18 -6.23 7.89
C GLY A 87 -17.85 -5.06 6.94
N THR A 88 -16.56 -4.79 6.68
CA THR A 88 -16.12 -3.60 5.91
C THR A 88 -16.35 -3.73 4.40
N GLY A 89 -16.52 -4.96 3.90
CA GLY A 89 -16.63 -5.25 2.47
C GLY A 89 -15.29 -5.51 1.76
N TRP A 90 -14.19 -5.58 2.49
CA TRP A 90 -12.88 -6.01 1.97
C TRP A 90 -12.28 -7.15 2.81
N PRO A 91 -11.52 -8.08 2.21
CA PRO A 91 -10.78 -9.08 2.99
C PRO A 91 -9.95 -8.43 4.10
N SER A 92 -10.15 -8.90 5.32
CA SER A 92 -9.51 -8.34 6.52
C SER A 92 -8.72 -9.40 7.27
N PHE A 93 -7.53 -9.01 7.73
CA PHE A 93 -6.63 -9.88 8.46
C PHE A 93 -6.17 -9.21 9.76
N SER A 94 -6.06 -9.96 10.85
CA SER A 94 -5.59 -9.46 12.14
C SER A 94 -4.08 -9.22 12.15
N GLU A 95 -3.34 -10.01 11.37
CA GLU A 95 -1.89 -9.93 11.26
C GLU A 95 -1.41 -10.35 9.87
N ALA A 96 -0.25 -9.83 9.48
CA ALA A 96 0.47 -10.25 8.28
C ALA A 96 1.64 -11.17 8.66
N LEU A 97 2.10 -11.98 7.70
CA LEU A 97 3.32 -12.75 7.89
C LEU A 97 4.51 -11.80 8.13
N PRO A 98 5.48 -12.19 8.98
CA PRO A 98 6.65 -11.37 9.27
C PRO A 98 7.38 -10.93 8.00
N GLY A 99 7.64 -9.63 7.85
CA GLY A 99 8.33 -9.05 6.70
C GLY A 99 7.51 -8.99 5.40
N ALA A 100 6.22 -9.38 5.40
CA ALA A 100 5.39 -9.35 4.19
C ALA A 100 5.15 -7.93 3.65
N PHE A 101 5.09 -6.94 4.54
CA PHE A 101 4.73 -5.57 4.20
C PHE A 101 5.64 -4.53 4.84
N LYS A 102 5.73 -3.40 4.15
CA LYS A 102 6.18 -2.12 4.70
C LYS A 102 4.99 -1.17 4.75
N THR A 103 5.11 -0.10 5.54
CA THR A 103 4.04 0.88 5.73
C THR A 103 4.52 2.28 5.41
N LYS A 104 3.60 3.14 4.97
CA LYS A 104 3.83 4.58 4.88
C LYS A 104 2.55 5.34 5.22
N ILE A 105 2.71 6.61 5.59
CA ILE A 105 1.57 7.48 5.88
C ILE A 105 0.95 7.93 4.56
N ASP A 106 -0.36 7.79 4.47
CA ASP A 106 -1.19 8.23 3.36
C ASP A 106 -2.08 9.40 3.82
N TYR A 107 -1.99 10.53 3.12
CA TYR A 107 -2.77 11.76 3.36
C TYR A 107 -3.88 11.98 2.31
N SER A 108 -4.13 10.99 1.45
CA SER A 108 -5.16 11.08 0.42
C SER A 108 -6.54 11.35 1.00
N PHE A 109 -7.35 12.10 0.25
CA PHE A 109 -8.70 12.50 0.65
C PHE A 109 -8.79 13.28 1.98
N GLY A 110 -7.70 13.95 2.39
CA GLY A 110 -7.66 14.72 3.63
C GLY A 110 -7.63 13.88 4.91
N MET A 111 -7.46 12.57 4.79
CA MET A 111 -7.39 11.64 5.92
C MET A 111 -5.96 11.17 6.15
N ARG A 112 -5.54 11.06 7.42
CA ARG A 112 -4.28 10.39 7.78
C ARG A 112 -4.52 8.90 7.99
N ARG A 113 -4.06 8.08 7.05
CA ARG A 113 -4.16 6.61 7.10
C ARG A 113 -2.77 5.98 7.03
N MET A 114 -2.65 4.71 7.38
CA MET A 114 -1.41 3.96 7.21
C MET A 114 -1.59 2.98 6.05
N GLU A 115 -1.02 3.32 4.90
CA GLU A 115 -0.93 2.41 3.76
C GLU A 115 0.07 1.30 4.08
N TYR A 116 -0.21 0.09 3.64
CA TYR A 116 0.79 -0.97 3.54
C TYR A 116 0.93 -1.49 2.11
N HIS A 117 2.16 -1.84 1.75
CA HIS A 117 2.56 -2.30 0.43
C HIS A 117 3.53 -3.47 0.53
N CYS A 118 3.52 -4.35 -0.48
CA CYS A 118 4.30 -5.58 -0.47
C CYS A 118 5.80 -5.25 -0.32
N ALA A 119 6.46 -5.82 0.68
CA ALA A 119 7.87 -5.55 0.94
C ALA A 119 8.79 -6.04 -0.21
N ASN A 120 8.34 -7.03 -0.98
CA ASN A 120 9.13 -7.61 -2.08
C ASN A 120 9.05 -6.79 -3.38
N CYS A 121 7.87 -6.31 -3.76
CA CYS A 121 7.66 -5.66 -5.06
C CYS A 121 7.12 -4.23 -5.00
N GLY A 122 6.86 -3.71 -3.79
CA GLY A 122 6.47 -2.32 -3.54
C GLY A 122 5.02 -1.96 -3.89
N VAL A 123 4.22 -2.91 -4.39
CA VAL A 123 2.85 -2.61 -4.82
C VAL A 123 1.90 -2.39 -3.64
N HIS A 124 0.95 -1.48 -3.83
CA HIS A 124 -0.11 -1.19 -2.88
C HIS A 124 -1.01 -2.41 -2.65
N HIS A 125 -1.41 -2.63 -1.39
CA HIS A 125 -2.39 -3.67 -1.03
C HIS A 125 -3.62 -3.10 -0.30
N GLY A 126 -3.42 -2.12 0.58
CA GLY A 126 -4.52 -1.49 1.32
C GLY A 126 -4.03 -0.63 2.48
N HIS A 127 -4.83 -0.58 3.55
CA HIS A 127 -4.54 0.21 4.74
C HIS A 127 -4.71 -0.61 6.02
N VAL A 128 -3.86 -0.33 7.00
CA VAL A 128 -3.94 -0.93 8.34
C VAL A 128 -4.63 0.04 9.29
N PHE A 129 -5.56 -0.50 10.07
CA PHE A 129 -6.36 0.20 11.07
C PHE A 129 -6.11 -0.39 12.47
N LEU A 130 -6.47 0.35 13.52
CA LEU A 130 -6.29 -0.03 14.93
C LEU A 130 -7.63 -0.45 15.59
N ASP A 131 -8.49 -1.12 14.84
CA ASP A 131 -9.84 -1.60 15.23
C ASP A 131 -10.02 -3.11 14.97
N GLY A 132 -8.92 -3.86 14.99
CA GLY A 132 -8.90 -5.31 14.83
C GLY A 132 -9.26 -6.09 16.09
N PRO A 133 -9.58 -7.40 15.96
CA PRO A 133 -10.17 -8.20 17.03
C PRO A 133 -9.14 -8.74 18.04
N THR A 134 -7.85 -8.67 17.74
CA THR A 134 -6.79 -9.21 18.61
C THR A 134 -6.24 -8.14 19.54
N ALA A 135 -5.44 -8.54 20.54
CA ALA A 135 -4.78 -7.62 21.46
C ALA A 135 -3.88 -6.58 20.76
N THR A 136 -3.40 -6.88 19.55
CA THR A 136 -2.63 -5.90 18.75
C THR A 136 -3.48 -4.74 18.23
N GLY A 137 -4.81 -4.93 18.20
CA GLY A 137 -5.77 -4.02 17.60
C GLY A 137 -5.63 -3.88 16.08
N LYS A 138 -4.75 -4.60 15.39
CA LYS A 138 -4.51 -4.38 13.96
C LYS A 138 -5.57 -5.02 13.08
N ARG A 139 -6.02 -4.29 12.06
CA ARG A 139 -6.82 -4.80 10.96
C ARG A 139 -6.18 -4.39 9.63
N PHE A 140 -5.63 -5.37 8.93
CA PHE A 140 -5.15 -5.22 7.56
C PHE A 140 -6.31 -5.34 6.58
N CYS A 141 -6.86 -4.20 6.18
CA CYS A 141 -7.93 -4.13 5.19
C CYS A 141 -7.31 -4.21 3.79
N SER A 142 -7.58 -5.28 3.04
CA SER A 142 -6.91 -5.59 1.77
C SER A 142 -7.83 -5.43 0.57
N ASN A 143 -7.30 -4.88 -0.53
CA ASN A 143 -7.92 -5.11 -1.83
C ASN A 143 -7.77 -6.60 -2.19
N GLY A 144 -8.88 -7.31 -2.35
CA GLY A 144 -8.91 -8.71 -2.75
C GLY A 144 -8.31 -8.94 -4.13
N LEU A 145 -8.47 -8.01 -5.08
CA LEU A 145 -7.78 -8.08 -6.38
C LEU A 145 -6.24 -8.06 -6.26
N CYS A 146 -5.68 -7.64 -5.12
CA CYS A 146 -4.25 -7.70 -4.87
C CYS A 146 -3.76 -9.04 -4.31
N LEU A 147 -4.68 -9.94 -3.99
CA LEU A 147 -4.41 -11.21 -3.35
C LEU A 147 -4.69 -12.38 -4.31
N LEU A 148 -3.88 -13.42 -4.19
CA LEU A 148 -4.10 -14.73 -4.77
C LEU A 148 -4.18 -15.73 -3.61
N PHE A 149 -5.28 -16.45 -3.48
CA PHE A 149 -5.40 -17.48 -2.45
C PHE A 149 -4.88 -18.82 -2.97
N VAL A 150 -4.05 -19.48 -2.16
CA VAL A 150 -3.51 -20.82 -2.41
C VAL A 150 -3.92 -21.71 -1.23
N PRO A 151 -4.82 -22.69 -1.43
CA PRO A 151 -5.23 -23.59 -0.37
C PRO A 151 -4.07 -24.48 0.08
N GLU A 152 -4.02 -24.78 1.38
CA GLU A 152 -3.15 -25.80 1.95
C GLU A 152 -3.85 -27.16 1.81
N THR A 153 -3.16 -28.12 1.19
CA THR A 153 -3.65 -29.50 0.98
C THR A 153 -3.61 -30.31 2.25
#